data_AF-A0A4V1QU64-F1
#
_entry.id   AF-A0A4V1QU64-F1
#
_cell.length_a   1.000
_cell.length_b   1.000
_cell.length_c   1.000
_cell.angle_alpha   90.00
_cell.angle_beta   90.00
_cell.angle_gamma   90.00
#
_symmetry.space_group_name_H-M   'P 1'
#
loop_
_entity.id
_entity.type
_entity.pdbx_description
1 polymer ?
#
loop_
_entity_poly.entity_id
_entity_poly.type
_entity_poly.pdbx_seq_one_letter_code
_entity_poly.pdbx_strand_id
1 'polypeptide(L)'
;MDKTHIADHETLERVAVALESMGASTVPIFDAETGRYTNASLAAWLAKMRDGKNYGVSIPKGSATTCTKTGVNAGIANPKPGVIGRAAIDPYVNHGAFIFFEVNGGVDADGTPYVTAIDGDGRFSRKDDTWIMTPVLYTLETETDDAVNLTVSDTQNQGMKSQPAAYLPNGAKRPYMLYAKYALSVDADGKPRSVSGAPVKTRSVSHDGGIGLMKTAATGDALKVAADDWYVKAMFLLKYATKNSQSVFAGCTGHTEQCNPTLAESNTTRVVIKKATADAIPVGSAMMFGTHTGTSTDRGTDYNYDIFDGAKVLKKVAVDDSNTALYFDVAKPFNVETTYYLSTAPWNTGACDMVEGDGSPTSCTSGREPFVMQGIELGLGMYEVLGNVLIQYTGSGTVVWVNPDTKNEKSGDLASGALSCGAFPGPATEGWNYGLYPKTVSGLMMQQGTGASTSVGVCDGNYKVADTTVGWREWLSLGDVWDWGNAGLWYVAGNYGTGVARWNFGSRRSANGRSRGEAA
;
A
#
# COMPACT_ATOMS: atom_id res chain seq x y z
N MET A 1 5.94 -28.70 -4.69
CA MET A 1 7.21 -28.96 -4.01
C MET A 1 8.13 -27.87 -4.53
N ASP A 2 8.47 -26.81 -3.80
CA ASP A 2 8.88 -26.74 -2.40
C ASP A 2 7.98 -25.85 -1.51
N LYS A 3 7.84 -26.23 -0.24
CA LYS A 3 7.20 -25.47 0.84
C LYS A 3 8.23 -24.90 1.82
N THR A 4 9.44 -24.62 1.38
CA THR A 4 10.49 -24.05 2.23
C THR A 4 10.67 -22.58 1.88
N HIS A 5 9.78 -21.76 2.44
CA HIS A 5 10.15 -20.38 2.75
C HIS A 5 11.05 -20.43 3.98
N ILE A 6 12.21 -19.79 3.91
CA ILE A 6 13.12 -19.59 5.04
C ILE A 6 12.87 -18.14 5.48
N ALA A 7 12.47 -17.96 6.73
CA ALA A 7 12.28 -16.63 7.32
C ALA A 7 13.53 -15.77 7.11
N ASP A 8 13.33 -14.50 6.73
CA ASP A 8 14.45 -13.58 6.55
C ASP A 8 15.13 -13.26 7.89
N HIS A 9 16.34 -12.68 7.82
CA HIS A 9 17.14 -12.43 9.02
C HIS A 9 16.43 -11.53 10.02
N GLU A 10 15.73 -10.49 9.55
CA GLU A 10 14.98 -9.58 10.42
C GLU A 10 13.81 -10.29 11.11
N THR A 11 13.08 -11.15 10.39
CA THR A 11 12.04 -11.99 10.96
C THR A 11 12.62 -12.93 12.01
N LEU A 12 13.77 -13.55 11.74
CA LEU A 12 14.47 -14.40 12.70
C LEU A 12 14.94 -13.62 13.93
N GLU A 13 15.43 -12.39 13.78
CA GLU A 13 15.79 -11.51 14.91
C GLU A 13 14.56 -11.15 15.75
N ARG A 14 13.45 -10.76 15.13
CA ARG A 14 12.17 -10.47 15.81
C ARG A 14 11.66 -11.69 16.58
N VAL A 15 11.75 -12.88 15.98
CA VAL A 15 11.37 -14.16 16.61
C VAL A 15 12.33 -14.55 17.73
N ALA A 16 13.64 -14.35 17.57
CA ALA A 16 14.63 -14.65 18.60
C ALA A 16 14.43 -13.78 19.85
N VAL A 17 14.24 -12.47 19.67
CA VAL A 17 13.93 -11.54 20.78
C VAL A 17 12.63 -11.92 21.47
N ALA A 18 11.60 -12.30 20.70
CA ALA A 18 10.37 -12.82 21.27
C ALA A 18 10.65 -14.05 22.15
N LEU A 19 11.40 -15.04 21.67
CA LEU A 19 11.69 -16.28 22.39
C LEU A 19 12.55 -16.07 23.63
N GLU A 20 13.57 -15.21 23.59
CA GLU A 20 14.44 -14.89 24.73
C GLU A 20 13.67 -14.25 25.90
N SER A 21 12.55 -13.59 25.61
CA SER A 21 11.70 -12.93 26.61
C SER A 21 10.63 -13.83 27.24
N MET A 22 10.49 -15.10 26.82
CA MET A 22 9.27 -15.90 27.07
C MET A 22 9.49 -17.23 27.83
N GLY A 23 8.56 -17.55 28.74
CA GLY A 23 8.35 -18.91 29.28
C GLY A 23 7.30 -19.69 28.48
N ALA A 24 7.28 -21.03 28.57
CA ALA A 24 6.48 -21.93 27.71
C ALA A 24 4.96 -21.64 27.64
N SER A 25 4.37 -20.93 28.61
CA SER A 25 2.94 -20.60 28.66
C SER A 25 2.52 -19.38 27.80
N THR A 26 3.39 -18.88 26.93
CA THR A 26 3.17 -17.59 26.22
C THR A 26 3.28 -17.68 24.69
N VAL A 27 3.58 -18.86 24.14
CA VAL A 27 3.63 -19.10 22.69
C VAL A 27 2.21 -19.09 22.10
N PRO A 28 1.99 -18.53 20.90
CA PRO A 28 0.69 -18.64 20.21
C PRO A 28 0.17 -20.09 20.17
N ILE A 29 -1.09 -20.27 20.56
CA ILE A 29 -1.73 -21.58 20.65
C ILE A 29 -2.52 -21.82 19.37
N PHE A 30 -2.07 -22.80 18.59
CA PHE A 30 -2.78 -23.29 17.41
C PHE A 30 -3.87 -24.27 17.81
N ASP A 31 -5.12 -23.98 17.43
CA ASP A 31 -6.25 -24.87 17.59
C ASP A 31 -6.42 -25.71 16.31
N ALA A 32 -6.19 -27.01 16.44
CA ALA A 32 -6.26 -27.95 15.33
C ALA A 32 -7.69 -28.20 14.83
N GLU A 33 -8.72 -27.95 15.64
CA GLU A 33 -10.13 -28.12 15.25
C GLU A 33 -10.57 -27.00 14.32
N THR A 34 -10.17 -25.76 14.64
CA THR A 34 -10.51 -24.58 13.83
C THR A 34 -9.47 -24.28 12.74
N GLY A 35 -8.27 -24.85 12.84
CA GLY A 35 -7.15 -24.58 11.94
C GLY A 35 -6.58 -23.16 12.10
N ARG A 36 -6.79 -22.54 13.28
CA ARG A 36 -6.45 -21.14 13.55
C ARG A 36 -5.69 -21.02 14.86
N TYR A 37 -4.86 -19.99 14.98
CA TYR A 37 -4.34 -19.56 16.27
C TYR A 37 -5.44 -18.88 17.07
N THR A 38 -5.49 -19.13 18.38
CA THR A 38 -6.47 -18.47 19.24
C THR A 38 -6.11 -17.00 19.41
N ASN A 39 -7.09 -16.11 19.21
CA ASN A 39 -6.88 -14.66 19.34
C ASN A 39 -6.38 -14.24 20.73
N ALA A 40 -6.80 -14.93 21.78
CA ALA A 40 -6.33 -14.67 23.14
C ALA A 40 -4.83 -14.96 23.29
N SER A 41 -4.33 -16.07 22.72
CA SER A 41 -2.90 -16.41 22.78
C SER A 41 -2.04 -15.44 21.97
N LEU A 42 -2.49 -15.01 20.79
CA LEU A 42 -1.80 -14.02 19.97
C LEU A 42 -1.75 -12.65 20.66
N ALA A 43 -2.86 -12.22 21.26
CA ALA A 43 -2.90 -10.97 22.01
C ALA A 43 -1.97 -11.01 23.22
N ALA A 44 -1.91 -12.13 23.95
CA ALA A 44 -0.99 -12.32 25.07
C ALA A 44 0.47 -12.34 24.61
N TRP A 45 0.76 -12.97 23.47
CA TRP A 45 2.08 -13.01 22.85
C TRP A 45 2.57 -11.60 22.49
N LEU A 46 1.76 -10.84 21.74
CA LEU A 46 2.08 -9.45 21.38
C LEU A 46 2.21 -8.54 22.61
N ALA A 47 1.39 -8.76 23.66
CA ALA A 47 1.47 -7.99 24.88
C ALA A 47 2.81 -8.14 25.62
N LYS A 48 3.52 -9.27 25.45
CA LYS A 48 4.84 -9.50 26.05
C LYS A 48 5.97 -8.77 25.35
N MET A 49 5.79 -8.43 24.08
CA MET A 49 6.77 -7.67 23.30
C MET A 49 6.58 -6.16 23.41
N ARG A 50 5.57 -5.72 24.16
CA ARG A 50 5.33 -4.29 24.37
C ARG A 50 6.44 -3.68 25.20
N ASP A 51 6.82 -2.46 24.85
CA ASP A 51 7.75 -1.66 25.65
C ASP A 51 7.07 -0.49 26.39
N GLY A 52 5.81 -0.17 26.04
CA GLY A 52 5.02 0.90 26.64
C GLY A 52 5.56 2.31 26.42
N LYS A 53 6.53 2.48 25.51
CA LYS A 53 7.21 3.75 25.26
C LYS A 53 6.43 4.62 24.29
N ASN A 54 6.60 5.92 24.45
CA ASN A 54 6.00 6.94 23.61
C ASN A 54 6.98 7.41 22.53
N TYR A 55 6.67 7.06 21.28
CA TYR A 55 7.43 7.43 20.09
C TYR A 55 6.78 8.63 19.41
N GLY A 56 7.45 9.77 19.41
CA GLY A 56 6.89 11.01 18.90
C GLY A 56 7.56 11.52 17.63
N VAL A 57 6.81 12.30 16.85
CA VAL A 57 7.30 13.13 15.75
C VAL A 57 6.55 14.46 15.74
N SER A 58 7.30 15.56 15.63
CA SER A 58 6.79 16.91 15.43
C SER A 58 6.87 17.27 13.96
N ILE A 59 5.73 17.56 13.36
CA ILE A 59 5.53 17.75 11.93
C ILE A 59 5.27 19.23 11.70
N PRO A 60 6.21 19.98 11.08
CA PRO A 60 6.04 21.42 10.91
C PRO A 60 4.92 21.72 9.91
N LYS A 61 4.09 22.71 10.22
CA LYS A 61 3.01 23.21 9.36
C LYS A 61 3.50 24.10 8.21
N GLY A 62 4.78 24.50 8.22
CA GLY A 62 5.40 25.29 7.16
C GLY A 62 5.96 24.47 5.99
N SER A 63 6.74 25.15 5.15
CA SER A 63 7.38 24.59 3.95
C SER A 63 8.52 23.59 4.23
N ALA A 64 9.05 23.55 5.45
CA ALA A 64 10.09 22.59 5.83
C ALA A 64 9.59 21.15 5.64
N THR A 65 10.38 20.28 4.99
CA THR A 65 10.02 18.86 4.79
C THR A 65 10.47 17.99 5.97
N THR A 66 11.59 18.33 6.60
CA THR A 66 12.12 17.64 7.77
C THR A 66 11.19 17.77 8.98
N CYS A 67 10.89 16.64 9.62
CA CYS A 67 10.20 16.57 10.90
C CYS A 67 11.23 16.36 12.03
N THR A 68 10.82 16.60 13.27
CA THR A 68 11.68 16.38 14.45
C THR A 68 11.17 15.20 15.25
N LYS A 69 11.99 14.16 15.48
CA LYS A 69 11.63 13.07 16.39
C LYS A 69 11.55 13.57 17.83
N THR A 70 10.55 13.12 18.59
CA THR A 70 10.30 13.55 19.98
C THR A 70 10.05 12.35 20.90
N GLY A 71 10.06 12.59 22.21
CA GLY A 71 9.94 11.50 23.20
C GLY A 71 11.11 10.52 23.10
N VAL A 72 10.83 9.22 23.25
CA VAL A 72 11.87 8.17 23.09
C VAL A 72 12.40 8.13 21.66
N ASN A 73 11.58 8.50 20.68
CA ASN A 73 11.95 8.46 19.27
C ASN A 73 13.13 9.40 18.94
N ALA A 74 13.34 10.46 19.72
CA ALA A 74 14.45 11.39 19.52
C ALA A 74 15.84 10.73 19.61
N GLY A 75 15.95 9.63 20.36
CA GLY A 75 17.19 8.86 20.51
C GLY A 75 17.42 7.81 19.43
N ILE A 76 16.50 7.64 18.48
CA ILE A 76 16.54 6.57 17.47
C ILE A 76 16.90 7.18 16.12
N ALA A 77 17.98 6.67 15.50
CA ALA A 77 18.42 7.11 14.19
C ALA A 77 17.34 6.87 13.11
N ASN A 78 17.42 7.59 11.99
CA ASN A 78 16.60 7.25 10.82
C ASN A 78 17.09 5.91 10.23
N PRO A 79 16.18 5.03 9.80
CA PRO A 79 16.57 3.83 9.08
C PRO A 79 17.29 4.17 7.78
N LYS A 80 18.09 3.22 7.29
CA LYS A 80 18.63 3.24 5.93
C LYS A 80 17.97 2.13 5.12
N PRO A 81 17.14 2.46 4.12
CA PRO A 81 16.48 1.45 3.31
C PRO A 81 17.43 0.50 2.60
N GLY A 82 17.01 -0.75 2.51
CA GLY A 82 17.72 -1.84 1.85
C GLY A 82 17.38 -1.98 0.37
N VAL A 83 18.14 -2.84 -0.30
CA VAL A 83 17.84 -3.38 -1.63
C VAL A 83 18.12 -4.87 -1.66
N ILE A 84 17.71 -5.59 -2.70
CA ILE A 84 18.02 -7.02 -2.82
C ILE A 84 19.54 -7.22 -2.77
N GLY A 85 19.99 -8.11 -1.88
CA GLY A 85 21.41 -8.38 -1.63
C GLY A 85 22.11 -7.36 -0.73
N ARG A 86 21.39 -6.35 -0.21
CA ARG A 86 21.88 -5.42 0.81
C ARG A 86 20.76 -5.05 1.78
N ALA A 87 20.72 -5.73 2.93
CA ALA A 87 19.73 -5.49 3.98
C ALA A 87 19.63 -4.02 4.42
N ALA A 88 18.43 -3.63 4.83
CA ALA A 88 18.19 -2.36 5.48
C ALA A 88 18.93 -2.29 6.83
N ILE A 89 19.22 -1.06 7.27
CA ILE A 89 19.63 -0.81 8.65
C ILE A 89 18.43 -0.19 9.34
N ASP A 90 17.66 -1.02 10.07
CA ASP A 90 16.46 -0.58 10.78
C ASP A 90 16.69 -0.57 12.30
N PRO A 91 16.82 0.62 12.93
CA PRO A 91 16.95 0.71 14.37
C PRO A 91 15.64 0.44 15.12
N TYR A 92 14.51 0.21 14.44
CA TYR A 92 13.20 -0.01 15.06
C TYR A 92 12.84 -1.47 15.34
N VAL A 93 13.65 -2.44 14.91
CA VAL A 93 13.37 -3.89 15.01
C VAL A 93 12.96 -4.33 16.42
N ASN A 94 13.52 -3.69 17.46
CA ASN A 94 13.31 -4.03 18.87
C ASN A 94 12.41 -3.04 19.63
N HIS A 95 11.58 -2.28 18.92
CA HIS A 95 10.70 -1.27 19.51
C HIS A 95 9.24 -1.68 19.37
N GLY A 96 8.53 -1.81 20.50
CA GLY A 96 7.25 -2.52 20.57
C GLY A 96 6.15 -1.96 19.66
N ALA A 97 6.11 -0.63 19.46
CA ALA A 97 5.18 0.03 18.54
C ALA A 97 5.45 -0.25 17.05
N PHE A 98 6.63 -0.76 16.71
CA PHE A 98 7.08 -1.03 15.33
C PHE A 98 7.17 -2.53 15.03
N ILE A 99 6.95 -3.39 16.04
CA ILE A 99 6.91 -4.84 15.88
C ILE A 99 5.77 -5.23 14.94
N PHE A 100 6.09 -6.13 14.03
CA PHE A 100 5.16 -6.78 13.13
C PHE A 100 5.62 -8.19 12.79
N PHE A 101 4.68 -9.02 12.36
CA PHE A 101 4.92 -10.38 11.89
C PHE A 101 4.19 -10.63 10.56
N GLU A 102 4.84 -11.34 9.63
CA GLU A 102 4.15 -11.92 8.48
C GLU A 102 3.31 -13.12 8.94
N VAL A 103 2.03 -13.12 8.54
CA VAL A 103 1.08 -14.18 8.90
C VAL A 103 0.20 -14.53 7.71
N ASN A 104 -0.32 -15.76 7.69
CA ASN A 104 -1.50 -16.08 6.90
C ASN A 104 -2.76 -15.95 7.75
N GLY A 105 -3.86 -15.54 7.13
CA GLY A 105 -5.12 -15.38 7.84
C GLY A 105 -6.13 -14.53 7.09
N GLY A 106 -6.97 -13.82 7.85
CA GLY A 106 -7.99 -12.96 7.29
C GLY A 106 -8.90 -12.38 8.36
N VAL A 107 -10.16 -12.16 7.96
CA VAL A 107 -11.17 -11.51 8.78
C VAL A 107 -12.49 -12.27 8.67
N ASP A 108 -13.14 -12.49 9.81
CA ASP A 108 -14.48 -13.06 9.87
C ASP A 108 -15.55 -12.00 9.52
N ALA A 109 -16.80 -12.43 9.28
CA ALA A 109 -17.86 -11.54 8.78
C ALA A 109 -18.16 -10.33 9.68
N ASP A 110 -17.98 -10.49 11.00
CA ASP A 110 -18.16 -9.46 12.02
C ASP A 110 -16.98 -8.48 12.12
N GLY A 111 -15.88 -8.77 11.42
CA GLY A 111 -14.65 -7.98 11.45
C GLY A 111 -13.56 -8.55 12.33
N THR A 112 -13.81 -9.62 13.09
CA THR A 112 -12.80 -10.21 13.97
C THR A 112 -11.65 -10.78 13.12
N PRO A 113 -10.40 -10.36 13.36
CA PRO A 113 -9.26 -10.92 12.63
C PRO A 113 -8.95 -12.34 13.11
N TYR A 114 -8.38 -13.16 12.23
CA TYR A 114 -7.86 -14.48 12.56
C TYR A 114 -6.54 -14.76 11.85
N VAL A 115 -5.72 -15.64 12.43
CA VAL A 115 -4.44 -16.09 11.90
C VAL A 115 -4.42 -17.61 11.80
N THR A 116 -3.93 -18.13 10.68
CA THR A 116 -3.82 -19.57 10.39
C THR A 116 -2.36 -20.04 10.36
N ALA A 117 -1.41 -19.16 10.09
CA ALA A 117 0.01 -19.45 10.11
C ALA A 117 0.82 -18.19 10.45
N ILE A 118 1.97 -18.37 11.09
CA ILE A 118 2.92 -17.30 11.40
C ILE A 118 4.24 -17.64 10.71
N ASP A 119 4.90 -16.66 10.09
CA ASP A 119 6.20 -16.91 9.48
C ASP A 119 7.20 -17.52 10.49
N GLY A 120 7.90 -18.57 10.06
CA GLY A 120 8.75 -19.42 10.91
C GLY A 120 8.04 -20.59 11.61
N ASP A 121 6.71 -20.73 11.54
CA ASP A 121 5.98 -21.82 12.22
C ASP A 121 5.84 -23.13 11.40
N GLY A 122 6.35 -23.13 10.16
CA GLY A 122 6.30 -24.26 9.23
C GLY A 122 4.98 -24.44 8.45
N ARG A 123 3.95 -23.64 8.73
CA ARG A 123 2.65 -23.60 8.01
C ARG A 123 2.54 -22.42 7.05
N PHE A 124 3.30 -21.36 7.30
CA PHE A 124 3.23 -20.12 6.54
C PHE A 124 3.62 -20.28 5.07
N SER A 125 2.94 -19.52 4.21
CA SER A 125 3.20 -19.45 2.78
C SER A 125 2.76 -18.10 2.22
N ARG A 126 3.65 -17.42 1.50
CA ARG A 126 3.31 -16.21 0.72
C ARG A 126 2.38 -16.48 -0.49
N LYS A 127 2.05 -17.76 -0.76
CA LYS A 127 1.02 -18.17 -1.73
C LYS A 127 -0.38 -18.21 -1.14
N ASP A 128 -0.48 -18.15 0.18
CA ASP A 128 -1.74 -17.97 0.91
C ASP A 128 -1.92 -16.50 1.29
N ASP A 129 -3.14 -16.12 1.67
CA ASP A 129 -3.45 -14.71 1.98
C ASP A 129 -2.57 -14.21 3.12
N THR A 130 -1.68 -13.28 2.77
CA THR A 130 -0.59 -12.81 3.62
C THR A 130 -0.89 -11.41 4.15
N TRP A 131 -0.69 -11.26 5.46
CA TRP A 131 -0.95 -10.05 6.21
C TRP A 131 0.24 -9.72 7.11
N ILE A 132 0.36 -8.44 7.44
CA ILE A 132 1.24 -7.93 8.47
C ILE A 132 0.42 -7.77 9.74
N MET A 133 0.72 -8.62 10.73
CA MET A 133 0.11 -8.57 12.06
C MET A 133 0.89 -7.63 12.96
N THR A 134 0.17 -6.72 13.62
CA THR A 134 0.75 -5.70 14.50
C THR A 134 -0.05 -5.61 15.81
N PRO A 135 0.56 -5.18 16.93
CA PRO A 135 -0.22 -4.83 18.11
C PRO A 135 -1.18 -3.67 17.79
N VAL A 136 -2.31 -3.60 18.49
CA VAL A 136 -3.15 -2.40 18.42
C VAL A 136 -2.40 -1.23 19.06
N LEU A 137 -2.16 -0.19 18.28
CA LEU A 137 -1.45 1.00 18.75
C LEU A 137 -2.40 2.02 19.37
N TYR A 138 -1.79 2.95 20.10
CA TYR A 138 -2.43 4.10 20.70
C TYR A 138 -1.72 5.36 20.24
N THR A 139 -2.49 6.43 20.09
CA THR A 139 -2.06 7.69 19.50
C THR A 139 -2.41 8.85 20.41
N LEU A 140 -1.53 9.85 20.45
CA LEU A 140 -1.83 11.18 20.96
C LEU A 140 -1.40 12.17 19.90
N GLU A 141 -2.37 12.84 19.29
CA GLU A 141 -2.14 13.94 18.36
C GLU A 141 -2.44 15.26 19.07
N THR A 142 -1.50 16.19 19.01
CA THR A 142 -1.69 17.55 19.51
C THR A 142 -1.28 18.55 18.44
N GLU A 143 -1.86 19.73 18.49
CA GLU A 143 -1.64 20.76 17.48
C GLU A 143 -1.25 22.07 18.16
N THR A 144 -0.24 22.71 17.61
CA THR A 144 0.21 24.07 17.93
C THR A 144 0.09 24.93 16.68
N ASP A 145 0.37 26.23 16.77
CA ASP A 145 0.38 27.11 15.59
C ASP A 145 1.43 26.68 14.56
N ASP A 146 2.54 26.09 15.00
CA ASP A 146 3.69 25.77 14.15
C ASP A 146 3.77 24.29 13.72
N ALA A 147 3.15 23.38 14.46
CA ALA A 147 3.33 21.94 14.25
C ALA A 147 2.11 21.09 14.66
N VAL A 148 1.98 19.94 13.99
CA VAL A 148 1.19 18.79 14.45
C VAL A 148 2.16 17.80 15.08
N ASN A 149 1.90 17.39 16.32
CA ASN A 149 2.72 16.39 17.02
C ASN A 149 1.95 15.08 17.10
N LEU A 150 2.51 14.02 16.52
CA LEU A 150 2.00 12.66 16.59
C LEU A 150 2.86 11.85 17.55
N THR A 151 2.24 11.26 18.57
CA THR A 151 2.88 10.27 19.46
C THR A 151 2.17 8.93 19.33
N VAL A 152 2.94 7.85 19.20
CA VAL A 152 2.45 6.47 19.10
C VAL A 152 3.07 5.59 20.19
N SER A 153 2.27 4.67 20.71
CA SER A 153 2.65 3.68 21.70
C SER A 153 1.91 2.37 21.46
N ASP A 154 2.50 1.24 21.85
CA ASP A 154 1.83 -0.07 21.87
C ASP A 154 0.96 -0.28 23.13
N THR A 155 0.99 0.67 24.05
CA THR A 155 0.31 0.65 25.35
C THR A 155 -0.45 1.95 25.57
N GLN A 156 -1.68 1.86 26.10
CA GLN A 156 -2.52 3.03 26.32
C GLN A 156 -2.00 3.83 27.52
N ASN A 157 -1.30 4.93 27.23
CA ASN A 157 -0.95 5.92 28.23
C ASN A 157 -2.06 6.97 28.39
N GLN A 158 -2.01 7.76 29.45
CA GLN A 158 -3.02 8.78 29.74
C GLN A 158 -3.25 9.72 28.55
N GLY A 159 -4.52 9.92 28.18
CA GLY A 159 -4.92 10.82 27.08
C GLY A 159 -4.76 10.23 25.67
N MET A 160 -4.17 9.04 25.53
CA MET A 160 -4.04 8.39 24.22
C MET A 160 -5.36 7.70 23.82
N LYS A 161 -5.68 7.80 22.53
CA LYS A 161 -6.77 7.07 21.88
C LYS A 161 -6.24 5.85 21.18
N SER A 162 -7.06 4.81 21.00
CA SER A 162 -6.63 3.71 20.12
C SER A 162 -6.54 4.21 18.68
N GLN A 163 -5.65 3.61 17.89
CA GLN A 163 -5.52 3.90 16.47
C GLN A 163 -6.84 3.68 15.68
N PRO A 164 -6.95 4.21 14.44
CA PRO A 164 -8.10 3.97 13.59
C PRO A 164 -8.41 2.48 13.42
N ALA A 165 -9.70 2.16 13.32
CA ALA A 165 -10.25 0.81 13.20
C ALA A 165 -9.98 -0.17 14.35
N ALA A 166 -9.40 0.27 15.47
CA ALA A 166 -9.07 -0.59 16.62
C ALA A 166 -10.28 -1.28 17.28
N TYR A 167 -11.49 -0.74 17.10
CA TYR A 167 -12.72 -1.27 17.68
C TYR A 167 -13.68 -1.74 16.59
N LEU A 168 -14.23 -2.92 16.80
CA LEU A 168 -15.29 -3.52 15.99
C LEU A 168 -16.60 -2.73 16.15
N PRO A 169 -17.58 -2.92 15.23
CA PRO A 169 -18.88 -2.26 15.32
C PRO A 169 -19.62 -2.52 16.65
N ASN A 170 -19.44 -3.71 17.24
CA ASN A 170 -20.00 -4.08 18.54
C ASN A 170 -19.27 -3.47 19.75
N GLY A 171 -18.23 -2.66 19.53
CA GLY A 171 -17.43 -2.01 20.57
C GLY A 171 -16.32 -2.87 21.16
N ALA A 172 -16.19 -4.14 20.77
CA ALA A 172 -15.08 -4.98 21.17
C ALA A 172 -13.78 -4.46 20.55
N LYS A 173 -12.70 -4.48 21.33
CA LYS A 173 -11.37 -4.12 20.84
C LYS A 173 -10.80 -5.29 20.04
N ARG A 174 -10.19 -5.01 18.89
CA ARG A 174 -9.44 -6.01 18.13
C ARG A 174 -8.26 -6.53 18.97
N PRO A 175 -7.94 -7.84 18.92
CA PRO A 175 -6.79 -8.39 19.65
C PRO A 175 -5.45 -7.92 19.06
N TYR A 176 -5.42 -7.66 17.75
CA TYR A 176 -4.31 -7.19 16.95
C TYR A 176 -4.88 -6.60 15.64
N MET A 177 -4.04 -5.94 14.86
CA MET A 177 -4.41 -5.38 13.55
C MET A 177 -3.77 -6.20 12.44
N LEU A 178 -4.44 -6.32 11.29
CA LEU A 178 -3.92 -6.97 10.10
C LEU A 178 -3.93 -5.98 8.94
N TYR A 179 -2.81 -5.87 8.23
CA TYR A 179 -2.65 -5.06 7.02
C TYR A 179 -2.25 -5.97 5.87
N ALA A 180 -2.93 -5.91 4.71
CA ALA A 180 -2.57 -6.76 3.59
C ALA A 180 -1.14 -6.45 3.13
N LYS A 181 -0.28 -7.47 3.10
CA LYS A 181 1.12 -7.32 2.67
C LYS A 181 1.20 -6.92 1.21
N TYR A 182 0.40 -7.56 0.36
CA TYR A 182 0.43 -7.39 -1.08
C TYR A 182 -0.76 -6.56 -1.57
N ALA A 183 -0.58 -5.91 -2.71
CA ALA A 183 -1.69 -5.34 -3.46
C ALA A 183 -2.72 -6.42 -3.84
N LEU A 184 -3.94 -5.97 -4.09
CA LEU A 184 -5.07 -6.83 -4.43
C LEU A 184 -4.75 -7.62 -5.69
N SER A 185 -4.87 -8.93 -5.61
CA SER A 185 -4.96 -9.83 -6.77
C SER A 185 -6.25 -10.64 -6.67
N VAL A 186 -6.51 -11.49 -7.67
CA VAL A 186 -7.62 -12.44 -7.64
C VAL A 186 -7.12 -13.82 -8.02
N ASP A 187 -7.72 -14.87 -7.45
CA ASP A 187 -7.50 -16.22 -7.94
C ASP A 187 -8.36 -16.54 -9.18
N ALA A 188 -8.25 -17.77 -9.67
CA ALA A 188 -8.95 -18.22 -10.87
C ALA A 188 -10.48 -18.14 -10.76
N ASP A 189 -11.03 -18.18 -9.55
CA ASP A 189 -12.47 -18.06 -9.28
C ASP A 189 -12.91 -16.59 -9.09
N GLY A 190 -11.98 -15.64 -9.24
CA GLY A 190 -12.22 -14.22 -9.03
C GLY A 190 -12.28 -13.80 -7.56
N LYS A 191 -11.86 -14.66 -6.62
CA LYS A 191 -11.84 -14.31 -5.20
C LYS A 191 -10.68 -13.33 -4.92
N PRO A 192 -10.91 -12.24 -4.17
CA PRO A 192 -9.85 -11.33 -3.72
C PRO A 192 -8.75 -12.04 -2.93
N ARG A 193 -7.49 -11.78 -3.28
CA ARG A 193 -6.29 -12.35 -2.65
C ARG A 193 -5.27 -11.27 -2.27
N SER A 194 -4.44 -11.58 -1.28
CA SER A 194 -3.21 -10.85 -0.93
C SER A 194 -2.06 -11.85 -0.93
N VAL A 195 -1.45 -12.10 -2.08
CA VAL A 195 -0.45 -13.16 -2.27
C VAL A 195 0.73 -12.68 -3.10
N SER A 196 1.89 -13.32 -2.96
CA SER A 196 3.10 -13.04 -3.73
C SER A 196 3.08 -13.70 -5.12
N GLY A 197 3.61 -12.98 -6.12
CA GLY A 197 3.82 -13.45 -7.47
C GLY A 197 2.56 -13.49 -8.32
N ALA A 198 1.56 -12.67 -7.99
CA ALA A 198 0.32 -12.56 -8.74
C ALA A 198 0.23 -11.20 -9.46
N PRO A 199 -0.38 -11.14 -10.65
CA PRO A 199 -0.75 -9.87 -11.25
C PRO A 199 -1.70 -9.09 -10.34
N VAL A 200 -1.47 -7.78 -10.25
CA VAL A 200 -2.40 -6.91 -9.52
C VAL A 200 -3.74 -6.85 -10.25
N LYS A 201 -4.83 -6.85 -9.49
CA LYS A 201 -6.17 -6.71 -10.03
C LYS A 201 -6.41 -5.24 -10.35
N THR A 202 -6.46 -4.92 -11.64
CA THR A 202 -6.83 -3.60 -12.14
C THR A 202 -7.96 -3.69 -13.17
N ARG A 203 -8.20 -2.62 -13.94
CA ARG A 203 -9.20 -2.47 -15.02
C ARG A 203 -10.67 -2.49 -14.59
N SER A 204 -10.97 -3.17 -13.50
CA SER A 204 -12.33 -3.29 -12.95
C SER A 204 -12.42 -2.91 -11.47
N VAL A 205 -11.38 -2.28 -10.92
CA VAL A 205 -11.36 -1.82 -9.53
C VAL A 205 -11.70 -0.34 -9.49
N SER A 206 -12.65 -0.01 -8.63
CA SER A 206 -13.12 1.32 -8.27
C SER A 206 -13.78 1.22 -6.89
N HIS A 207 -14.16 2.34 -6.29
CA HIS A 207 -14.96 2.32 -5.06
C HIS A 207 -16.22 1.44 -5.24
N ASP A 208 -17.01 1.72 -6.28
CA ASP A 208 -18.29 1.03 -6.50
C ASP A 208 -18.10 -0.44 -6.86
N GLY A 209 -17.08 -0.76 -7.67
CA GLY A 209 -16.74 -2.14 -8.02
C GLY A 209 -16.21 -2.93 -6.82
N GLY A 210 -15.51 -2.27 -5.89
CA GLY A 210 -14.97 -2.85 -4.67
C GLY A 210 -16.02 -3.43 -3.75
N ILE A 211 -17.21 -2.81 -3.68
CA ILE A 211 -18.33 -3.26 -2.85
C ILE A 211 -18.73 -4.70 -3.21
N GLY A 212 -18.94 -4.94 -4.51
CA GLY A 212 -19.32 -6.25 -5.04
C GLY A 212 -18.17 -7.25 -5.00
N LEU A 213 -16.95 -6.81 -5.35
CA LEU A 213 -15.76 -7.66 -5.37
C LEU A 213 -15.44 -8.24 -3.98
N MET A 214 -15.52 -7.39 -2.94
CA MET A 214 -15.22 -7.79 -1.55
C MET A 214 -16.43 -8.37 -0.82
N LYS A 215 -17.65 -8.19 -1.37
CA LYS A 215 -18.93 -8.59 -0.76
C LYS A 215 -19.11 -7.94 0.62
N THR A 216 -18.85 -6.63 0.70
CA THR A 216 -18.75 -5.89 1.97
C THR A 216 -20.00 -5.96 2.84
N ALA A 217 -21.18 -6.26 2.29
CA ALA A 217 -22.40 -6.48 3.08
C ALA A 217 -22.41 -7.79 3.88
N ALA A 218 -21.65 -8.81 3.43
CA ALA A 218 -21.70 -10.18 3.95
C ALA A 218 -20.37 -10.68 4.53
N THR A 219 -19.24 -10.05 4.20
CA THR A 219 -17.90 -10.44 4.68
C THR A 219 -17.31 -9.34 5.56
N GLY A 220 -16.25 -9.62 6.33
CA GLY A 220 -15.52 -8.57 7.05
C GLY A 220 -14.49 -7.83 6.19
N ASP A 221 -14.40 -8.20 4.91
CA ASP A 221 -13.35 -7.79 3.99
C ASP A 221 -13.78 -6.55 3.20
N ALA A 222 -12.82 -5.72 2.83
CA ALA A 222 -13.03 -4.50 2.06
C ALA A 222 -11.81 -4.21 1.18
N LEU A 223 -11.96 -3.25 0.25
CA LEU A 223 -10.77 -2.62 -0.33
C LEU A 223 -10.02 -1.85 0.77
N LYS A 224 -8.82 -1.36 0.47
CA LYS A 224 -8.02 -0.51 1.36
C LYS A 224 -8.91 0.49 2.09
N VAL A 225 -8.75 0.62 3.41
CA VAL A 225 -9.50 1.62 4.19
C VAL A 225 -8.57 2.65 4.79
N ALA A 226 -9.14 3.75 5.29
CA ALA A 226 -8.40 4.84 5.94
C ALA A 226 -7.40 4.35 7.02
N ALA A 227 -7.73 3.29 7.77
CA ALA A 227 -6.84 2.72 8.79
C ALA A 227 -5.58 2.03 8.20
N ASP A 228 -5.69 1.41 7.03
CA ASP A 228 -4.54 0.80 6.34
C ASP A 228 -3.58 1.89 5.85
N ASP A 229 -4.16 2.95 5.29
CA ASP A 229 -3.43 4.12 4.80
C ASP A 229 -2.76 4.89 5.96
N TRP A 230 -3.50 5.10 7.06
CA TRP A 230 -3.00 5.75 8.26
C TRP A 230 -1.77 5.04 8.85
N TYR A 231 -1.80 3.71 8.94
CA TYR A 231 -0.70 2.94 9.55
C TYR A 231 0.62 3.19 8.83
N VAL A 232 0.60 3.05 7.49
CA VAL A 232 1.77 3.28 6.62
C VAL A 232 2.30 4.70 6.78
N LYS A 233 1.41 5.71 6.75
CA LYS A 233 1.77 7.13 6.89
C LYS A 233 2.32 7.49 8.27
N ALA A 234 1.70 7.01 9.33
CA ALA A 234 2.14 7.23 10.71
C ALA A 234 3.53 6.61 10.95
N MET A 235 3.73 5.38 10.50
CA MET A 235 5.02 4.68 10.60
C MET A 235 6.11 5.39 9.80
N PHE A 236 5.80 5.85 8.59
CA PHE A 236 6.73 6.62 7.78
C PHE A 236 7.23 7.88 8.51
N LEU A 237 6.31 8.70 9.02
CA LEU A 237 6.64 9.92 9.75
C LEU A 237 7.50 9.63 10.99
N LEU A 238 7.17 8.58 11.76
CA LEU A 238 7.90 8.21 12.96
C LEU A 238 9.31 7.70 12.67
N LYS A 239 9.47 6.84 11.65
CA LYS A 239 10.75 6.21 11.32
C LYS A 239 11.70 7.19 10.61
N TYR A 240 11.20 7.90 9.61
CA TYR A 240 12.05 8.69 8.70
C TYR A 240 12.06 10.20 9.01
N ALA A 241 11.14 10.69 9.84
CA ALA A 241 11.10 12.08 10.28
C ALA A 241 11.17 13.08 9.11
N THR A 242 10.42 12.83 8.06
CA THR A 242 10.27 13.71 6.90
C THR A 242 8.84 13.61 6.38
N LYS A 243 8.32 14.69 5.81
CA LYS A 243 7.08 14.68 5.04
C LYS A 243 7.31 14.24 3.59
N ASN A 244 8.52 14.38 3.05
CA ASN A 244 8.80 14.00 1.66
C ASN A 244 8.94 12.48 1.54
N SER A 245 7.84 11.80 1.17
CA SER A 245 7.81 10.34 1.06
C SER A 245 8.78 9.83 -0.02
N GLN A 246 8.78 10.48 -1.18
CA GLN A 246 9.60 10.11 -2.33
C GLN A 246 11.11 10.31 -2.13
N SER A 247 11.52 11.12 -1.15
CA SER A 247 12.95 11.25 -0.77
C SER A 247 13.52 9.97 -0.14
N VAL A 248 12.65 9.09 0.36
CA VAL A 248 13.02 7.79 0.93
C VAL A 248 12.53 6.67 0.02
N PHE A 249 11.26 6.70 -0.37
CA PHE A 249 10.60 5.72 -1.21
C PHE A 249 9.79 6.42 -2.31
N ALA A 250 10.36 6.51 -3.51
CA ALA A 250 9.67 7.09 -4.66
C ALA A 250 8.47 6.24 -5.10
N GLY A 251 8.59 4.91 -5.02
CA GLY A 251 7.62 4.00 -5.64
C GLY A 251 7.74 3.97 -7.16
N CYS A 252 6.92 3.14 -7.82
CA CYS A 252 6.86 3.07 -9.27
C CYS A 252 5.96 4.19 -9.80
N THR A 253 6.53 5.37 -9.98
CA THR A 253 5.80 6.62 -10.30
C THR A 253 6.23 7.26 -11.62
N GLY A 254 7.33 6.79 -12.22
CA GLY A 254 7.93 7.28 -13.46
C GLY A 254 8.39 6.15 -14.39
N HIS A 255 7.64 5.04 -14.43
CA HIS A 255 7.90 3.88 -15.29
C HIS A 255 7.02 3.93 -16.55
N THR A 256 7.33 4.84 -17.48
CA THR A 256 6.42 5.20 -18.58
C THR A 256 6.76 4.60 -19.93
N GLU A 257 7.75 3.71 -20.02
CA GLU A 257 8.29 3.23 -21.29
C GLU A 257 7.22 2.58 -22.19
N GLN A 258 7.22 2.97 -23.47
CA GLN A 258 6.43 2.34 -24.52
C GLN A 258 7.24 2.33 -25.82
N CYS A 259 7.22 1.22 -26.55
CA CYS A 259 7.95 1.11 -27.81
C CYS A 259 7.46 -0.04 -28.70
N ASN A 260 7.73 0.09 -29.99
CA ASN A 260 7.62 -1.01 -30.93
C ASN A 260 8.85 -1.96 -30.83
N PRO A 261 8.67 -3.26 -31.10
CA PRO A 261 9.78 -4.19 -31.32
C PRO A 261 10.66 -3.78 -32.50
N THR A 262 11.95 -4.09 -32.43
CA THR A 262 12.90 -3.85 -33.53
C THR A 262 13.12 -5.09 -34.40
N LEU A 263 12.63 -6.26 -33.97
CA LEU A 263 12.76 -7.53 -34.66
C LEU A 263 11.43 -8.31 -34.58
N ALA A 264 10.97 -8.81 -35.72
CA ALA A 264 9.87 -9.77 -35.78
C ALA A 264 10.39 -11.18 -35.51
N GLU A 265 9.68 -11.94 -34.68
CA GLU A 265 10.03 -13.30 -34.29
C GLU A 265 8.75 -14.13 -34.13
N SER A 266 8.80 -15.43 -34.43
CA SER A 266 7.68 -16.34 -34.21
C SER A 266 8.00 -17.34 -33.09
N ASN A 267 6.97 -17.76 -32.35
CA ASN A 267 7.08 -18.78 -31.31
C ASN A 267 8.21 -18.49 -30.29
N THR A 268 8.26 -17.26 -29.77
CA THR A 268 9.29 -16.78 -28.85
C THR A 268 8.68 -16.41 -27.48
N THR A 269 9.53 -16.18 -26.48
CA THR A 269 9.15 -15.63 -25.16
C THR A 269 9.80 -14.28 -24.88
N ARG A 270 10.39 -13.67 -25.91
CA ARG A 270 11.14 -12.42 -25.80
C ARG A 270 10.62 -11.36 -26.77
N VAL A 271 10.88 -10.10 -26.45
CA VAL A 271 10.72 -8.98 -27.38
C VAL A 271 12.05 -8.26 -27.49
N VAL A 272 12.52 -8.04 -28.72
CA VAL A 272 13.75 -7.27 -28.97
C VAL A 272 13.38 -5.81 -29.19
N ILE A 273 14.00 -4.92 -28.43
CA ILE A 273 13.76 -3.46 -28.49
C ILE A 273 15.09 -2.70 -28.49
N LYS A 274 15.01 -1.39 -28.73
CA LYS A 274 16.18 -0.50 -28.64
C LYS A 274 16.80 -0.57 -27.24
N LYS A 275 18.13 -0.65 -27.20
CA LYS A 275 18.92 -0.73 -25.97
C LYS A 275 18.60 0.38 -24.97
N ALA A 276 18.50 1.63 -25.45
CA ALA A 276 18.19 2.78 -24.58
C ALA A 276 16.85 2.62 -23.83
N THR A 277 15.81 2.08 -24.48
CA THR A 277 14.52 1.80 -23.83
C THR A 277 14.62 0.60 -22.90
N ALA A 278 15.30 -0.48 -23.33
CA ALA A 278 15.52 -1.65 -22.50
C ALA A 278 16.28 -1.32 -21.20
N ASP A 279 17.26 -0.42 -21.24
CA ASP A 279 18.05 -0.03 -20.08
C ASP A 279 17.19 0.66 -19.00
N ALA A 280 16.09 1.33 -19.38
CA ALA A 280 15.14 1.97 -18.47
C ALA A 280 14.13 1.01 -17.81
N ILE A 281 13.93 -0.19 -18.34
CA ILE A 281 12.93 -1.16 -17.83
C ILE A 281 13.57 -2.10 -16.80
N PRO A 282 13.26 -2.05 -15.50
CA PRO A 282 13.92 -2.93 -14.52
C PRO A 282 13.65 -4.43 -14.78
N VAL A 283 14.59 -5.30 -14.41
CA VAL A 283 14.30 -6.74 -14.33
C VAL A 283 13.36 -6.97 -13.16
N GLY A 284 12.35 -7.82 -13.35
CA GLY A 284 11.28 -8.04 -12.37
C GLY A 284 10.06 -7.14 -12.59
N SER A 285 10.16 -6.06 -13.38
CA SER A 285 9.01 -5.21 -13.69
C SER A 285 8.01 -5.95 -14.60
N ALA A 286 6.78 -5.44 -14.64
CA ALA A 286 5.74 -6.00 -15.48
C ALA A 286 5.51 -5.13 -16.72
N MET A 287 5.27 -5.79 -17.85
CA MET A 287 4.94 -5.14 -19.11
C MET A 287 3.65 -5.72 -19.69
N MET A 288 2.99 -4.95 -20.54
CA MET A 288 1.89 -5.40 -21.40
C MET A 288 2.33 -5.33 -22.86
N PHE A 289 1.84 -6.26 -23.67
CA PHE A 289 2.20 -6.37 -25.07
C PHE A 289 0.96 -6.73 -25.89
N GLY A 290 0.82 -6.07 -27.03
CA GLY A 290 -0.30 -6.33 -27.90
C GLY A 290 -0.02 -6.06 -29.37
N THR A 291 -0.94 -6.56 -30.20
CA THR A 291 -0.86 -6.53 -31.65
C THR A 291 -0.88 -5.13 -32.26
N HIS A 292 -1.37 -4.13 -31.51
CA HIS A 292 -1.43 -2.72 -31.91
C HIS A 292 -2.11 -2.52 -33.27
N THR A 293 -3.23 -3.21 -33.49
CA THR A 293 -3.98 -3.15 -34.76
C THR A 293 -4.72 -1.83 -34.99
N GLY A 294 -4.82 -0.97 -33.96
CA GLY A 294 -5.41 0.36 -34.05
C GLY A 294 -4.38 1.50 -34.09
N THR A 295 -4.83 2.72 -33.75
CA THR A 295 -4.01 3.94 -33.82
C THR A 295 -3.68 4.53 -32.44
N SER A 296 -4.32 4.06 -31.37
CA SER A 296 -4.11 4.56 -30.01
C SER A 296 -3.00 3.79 -29.33
N THR A 297 -2.08 4.51 -28.68
CA THR A 297 -1.06 3.93 -27.80
C THR A 297 -1.50 3.89 -26.33
N ASP A 298 -2.77 4.13 -26.04
CA ASP A 298 -3.30 4.05 -24.68
C ASP A 298 -3.30 2.60 -24.18
N ARG A 299 -2.61 2.35 -23.06
CA ARG A 299 -2.48 1.05 -22.37
C ARG A 299 -3.80 0.40 -21.98
N GLY A 300 -4.86 1.20 -21.85
CA GLY A 300 -6.22 0.75 -21.59
C GLY A 300 -6.90 0.12 -22.81
N THR A 301 -6.35 0.24 -24.01
CA THR A 301 -6.96 -0.28 -25.24
C THR A 301 -6.65 -1.76 -25.46
N ASP A 302 -7.67 -2.59 -25.71
CA ASP A 302 -7.58 -4.06 -25.75
C ASP A 302 -6.46 -4.60 -26.67
N TYR A 303 -6.31 -4.06 -27.87
CA TYR A 303 -5.26 -4.50 -28.80
C TYR A 303 -3.83 -4.13 -28.37
N ASN A 304 -3.64 -3.34 -27.30
CA ASN A 304 -2.33 -3.00 -26.76
C ASN A 304 -1.85 -3.97 -25.66
N TYR A 305 -2.70 -4.93 -25.25
CA TYR A 305 -2.38 -5.93 -24.24
C TYR A 305 -2.98 -7.32 -24.54
N ASP A 306 -3.44 -7.55 -25.77
CA ASP A 306 -4.10 -8.79 -26.21
C ASP A 306 -3.17 -10.01 -26.30
N ILE A 307 -1.85 -9.82 -26.21
CA ILE A 307 -0.87 -10.92 -26.13
C ILE A 307 -0.57 -11.26 -24.66
N PHE A 308 -0.26 -10.24 -23.85
CA PHE A 308 -0.20 -10.36 -22.40
C PHE A 308 -0.40 -9.00 -21.70
N ASP A 309 -0.92 -9.05 -20.46
CA ASP A 309 -1.19 -7.90 -19.61
C ASP A 309 -0.52 -8.11 -18.25
N GLY A 310 0.66 -7.52 -18.05
CA GLY A 310 1.42 -7.65 -16.80
C GLY A 310 2.39 -8.85 -16.75
N ALA A 311 3.02 -9.23 -17.87
CA ALA A 311 4.07 -10.25 -17.86
C ALA A 311 5.37 -9.71 -17.28
N LYS A 312 5.99 -10.48 -16.39
CA LYS A 312 7.22 -10.11 -15.68
C LYS A 312 8.45 -10.23 -16.58
N VAL A 313 9.33 -9.23 -16.57
CA VAL A 313 10.65 -9.28 -17.23
C VAL A 313 11.59 -10.16 -16.41
N LEU A 314 12.01 -11.30 -16.98
CA LEU A 314 12.89 -12.27 -16.31
C LEU A 314 14.37 -11.91 -16.43
N LYS A 315 14.78 -11.47 -17.61
CA LYS A 315 16.18 -11.12 -17.91
C LYS A 315 16.27 -10.29 -19.18
N LYS A 316 17.41 -9.63 -19.35
CA LYS A 316 17.79 -8.89 -20.56
C LYS A 316 19.03 -9.52 -21.18
N VAL A 317 19.07 -9.61 -22.51
CA VAL A 317 20.22 -10.13 -23.25
C VAL A 317 20.51 -9.21 -24.42
N ALA A 318 21.75 -8.71 -24.53
CA ALA A 318 22.18 -7.93 -25.69
C ALA A 318 22.06 -8.78 -26.96
N VAL A 319 21.46 -8.21 -28.00
CA VAL A 319 21.39 -8.84 -29.33
C VAL A 319 22.52 -8.30 -30.21
N ASP A 320 22.71 -6.98 -30.15
CA ASP A 320 23.79 -6.22 -30.78
C ASP A 320 24.01 -4.91 -30.00
N ASP A 321 24.84 -3.99 -30.50
CA ASP A 321 25.16 -2.72 -29.84
C ASP A 321 23.95 -1.77 -29.68
N SER A 322 22.90 -1.96 -30.49
CA SER A 322 21.70 -1.11 -30.55
C SER A 322 20.45 -1.76 -29.96
N ASN A 323 20.44 -3.08 -29.79
CA ASN A 323 19.24 -3.85 -29.45
C ASN A 323 19.44 -4.79 -28.27
N THR A 324 18.37 -4.95 -27.48
CA THR A 324 18.33 -5.84 -26.32
C THR A 324 17.04 -6.64 -26.33
N ALA A 325 17.15 -7.94 -26.10
CA ALA A 325 16.03 -8.84 -25.91
C ALA A 325 15.58 -8.85 -24.45
N LEU A 326 14.29 -8.60 -24.22
CA LEU A 326 13.62 -8.77 -22.93
C LEU A 326 12.90 -10.11 -22.92
N TYR A 327 13.22 -11.00 -21.98
CA TYR A 327 12.54 -12.29 -21.82
C TYR A 327 11.42 -12.16 -20.79
N PHE A 328 10.23 -12.71 -21.09
CA PHE A 328 9.04 -12.58 -20.27
C PHE A 328 8.63 -13.90 -19.61
N ASP A 329 8.07 -13.78 -18.41
CA ASP A 329 7.41 -14.86 -17.68
C ASP A 329 6.01 -15.06 -18.27
N VAL A 330 5.92 -15.92 -19.28
CA VAL A 330 4.68 -16.24 -20.00
C VAL A 330 4.48 -17.74 -20.07
N ALA A 331 3.23 -18.19 -19.94
CA ALA A 331 2.89 -19.61 -19.97
C ALA A 331 3.05 -20.24 -21.37
N LYS A 332 2.92 -19.44 -22.43
CA LYS A 332 3.00 -19.87 -23.83
C LYS A 332 3.85 -18.90 -24.64
N PRO A 333 4.65 -19.39 -25.60
CA PRO A 333 5.31 -18.52 -26.57
C PRO A 333 4.29 -17.76 -27.43
N PHE A 334 4.73 -16.64 -28.00
CA PHE A 334 3.94 -15.74 -28.83
C PHE A 334 4.72 -15.30 -30.07
N ASN A 335 4.02 -14.67 -31.02
CA ASN A 335 4.62 -14.02 -32.17
C ASN A 335 4.84 -12.54 -31.88
N VAL A 336 5.84 -11.96 -32.53
CA VAL A 336 6.24 -10.56 -32.44
C VAL A 336 6.32 -10.02 -33.86
N GLU A 337 5.61 -8.91 -34.11
CA GLU A 337 5.82 -8.10 -35.31
C GLU A 337 6.34 -6.73 -34.92
N THR A 338 7.06 -6.06 -35.82
CA THR A 338 7.58 -4.70 -35.56
C THR A 338 6.48 -3.64 -35.45
N THR A 339 5.24 -3.97 -35.84
CA THR A 339 4.08 -3.10 -35.66
C THR A 339 3.44 -3.24 -34.28
N TYR A 340 3.76 -4.30 -33.53
CA TYR A 340 3.22 -4.52 -32.18
C TYR A 340 3.73 -3.47 -31.20
N TYR A 341 3.14 -3.40 -30.01
CA TYR A 341 3.46 -2.35 -29.05
C TYR A 341 3.65 -2.92 -27.65
N LEU A 342 4.80 -2.61 -27.05
CA LEU A 342 5.17 -2.98 -25.70
C LEU A 342 5.04 -1.75 -24.79
N SER A 343 4.38 -1.90 -23.66
CA SER A 343 4.13 -0.81 -22.72
C SER A 343 4.34 -1.28 -21.28
N THR A 344 4.74 -0.37 -20.40
CA THR A 344 4.83 -0.67 -18.96
C THR A 344 3.46 -0.96 -18.36
N ALA A 345 3.42 -1.88 -17.40
CA ALA A 345 2.25 -2.22 -16.59
C ALA A 345 2.57 -2.02 -15.11
N PRO A 346 1.55 -2.01 -14.21
CA PRO A 346 1.83 -2.04 -12.78
C PRO A 346 2.56 -3.34 -12.44
N TRP A 347 3.50 -3.27 -11.49
CA TRP A 347 4.27 -4.42 -11.05
C TRP A 347 3.37 -5.52 -10.49
N ASN A 348 3.79 -6.77 -10.68
CA ASN A 348 3.17 -7.91 -10.01
C ASN A 348 3.56 -7.92 -8.53
N THR A 349 2.70 -8.47 -7.68
CA THR A 349 2.95 -8.55 -6.24
C THR A 349 4.17 -9.43 -5.93
N GLY A 350 4.81 -9.18 -4.79
CA GLY A 350 5.98 -9.92 -4.33
C GLY A 350 7.29 -9.51 -5.02
N ALA A 351 7.31 -8.34 -5.66
CA ALA A 351 8.53 -7.77 -6.21
C ALA A 351 9.55 -7.43 -5.11
N CYS A 352 9.06 -7.12 -3.90
CA CYS A 352 9.88 -6.81 -2.73
C CYS A 352 10.17 -8.02 -1.82
N ASP A 353 9.80 -9.24 -2.19
CA ASP A 353 9.90 -10.42 -1.30
C ASP A 353 11.32 -10.77 -0.83
N MET A 354 12.32 -10.38 -1.63
CA MET A 354 13.75 -10.61 -1.38
C MET A 354 14.44 -9.39 -0.75
N VAL A 355 13.70 -8.34 -0.45
CA VAL A 355 14.21 -7.15 0.25
C VAL A 355 14.17 -7.44 1.75
N GLU A 356 15.31 -7.35 2.41
CA GLU A 356 15.42 -7.53 3.86
C GLU A 356 15.23 -6.17 4.56
N GLY A 357 14.09 -6.01 5.22
CA GLY A 357 13.63 -4.77 5.85
C GLY A 357 12.99 -3.77 4.90
N ASP A 358 12.80 -2.51 5.35
CA ASP A 358 12.24 -1.46 4.51
C ASP A 358 13.17 -1.19 3.30
N GLY A 359 12.64 -1.14 2.08
CA GLY A 359 13.49 -1.04 0.89
C GLY A 359 12.78 -1.21 -0.45
N SER A 360 13.55 -1.33 -1.52
CA SER A 360 13.07 -1.57 -2.90
C SER A 360 13.94 -2.61 -3.59
N PRO A 361 13.50 -3.22 -4.71
CA PRO A 361 14.27 -4.26 -5.40
C PRO A 361 15.72 -3.87 -5.71
N THR A 362 15.94 -2.71 -6.33
CA THR A 362 17.27 -2.21 -6.70
C THR A 362 17.51 -0.74 -6.37
N SER A 363 16.45 0.10 -6.32
CA SER A 363 16.58 1.52 -6.01
C SER A 363 15.31 2.13 -5.43
N CYS A 364 15.40 2.60 -4.18
CA CYS A 364 14.28 3.23 -3.47
C CYS A 364 13.83 4.58 -4.04
N THR A 365 14.67 5.27 -4.81
CA THR A 365 14.38 6.65 -5.26
C THR A 365 14.35 6.79 -6.78
N SER A 366 14.38 5.68 -7.53
CA SER A 366 14.40 5.70 -9.00
C SER A 366 13.09 6.15 -9.64
N GLY A 367 11.97 6.06 -8.91
CA GLY A 367 10.63 6.23 -9.48
C GLY A 367 10.17 5.03 -10.32
N ARG A 368 10.92 3.92 -10.38
CA ARG A 368 10.63 2.81 -11.33
C ARG A 368 10.20 1.51 -10.66
N GLU A 369 10.28 1.45 -9.34
CA GLU A 369 10.16 0.19 -8.60
C GLU A 369 9.27 0.38 -7.36
N PRO A 370 8.52 -0.65 -6.95
CA PRO A 370 7.79 -0.62 -5.69
C PRO A 370 8.74 -0.60 -4.49
N PHE A 371 8.15 -0.46 -3.31
CA PHE A 371 8.89 -0.55 -2.05
C PHE A 371 8.11 -1.36 -1.02
N VAL A 372 8.84 -1.87 -0.02
CA VAL A 372 8.29 -2.46 1.19
C VAL A 372 8.60 -1.53 2.37
N MET A 373 7.60 -1.29 3.22
CA MET A 373 7.78 -0.56 4.47
C MET A 373 6.90 -1.18 5.56
N GLN A 374 7.47 -1.41 6.74
CA GLN A 374 6.80 -2.14 7.83
C GLN A 374 6.22 -3.48 7.34
N GLY A 375 6.96 -4.17 6.47
CA GLY A 375 6.55 -5.44 5.86
C GLY A 375 5.51 -5.33 4.75
N ILE A 376 4.93 -4.16 4.49
CA ILE A 376 3.86 -3.92 3.51
C ILE A 376 4.44 -3.47 2.17
N GLU A 377 4.14 -4.18 1.08
CA GLU A 377 4.51 -3.80 -0.29
C GLU A 377 3.55 -2.74 -0.86
N LEU A 378 4.09 -1.66 -1.43
CA LEU A 378 3.40 -0.45 -1.85
C LEU A 378 3.99 0.13 -3.15
N GLY A 379 3.22 1.00 -3.81
CA GLY A 379 3.70 1.81 -4.93
C GLY A 379 4.03 0.98 -6.18
N LEU A 380 3.20 -0.01 -6.54
CA LEU A 380 3.45 -0.89 -7.69
C LEU A 380 3.15 -0.24 -9.06
N GLY A 381 2.83 1.07 -9.12
CA GLY A 381 2.54 1.75 -10.40
C GLY A 381 1.06 1.75 -10.76
N MET A 382 0.20 1.74 -9.76
CA MET A 382 -1.24 1.85 -9.86
C MET A 382 -1.75 2.65 -8.66
N TYR A 383 -2.87 3.34 -8.84
CA TYR A 383 -3.57 3.90 -7.70
C TYR A 383 -4.07 2.79 -6.78
N GLU A 384 -4.08 3.06 -5.49
CA GLU A 384 -4.83 2.27 -4.53
C GLU A 384 -6.09 3.02 -4.13
N VAL A 385 -7.23 2.51 -4.59
CA VAL A 385 -8.56 3.00 -4.23
C VAL A 385 -8.83 2.71 -2.76
N LEU A 386 -9.18 3.75 -1.98
CA LEU A 386 -9.72 3.55 -0.63
C LEU A 386 -11.23 3.27 -0.71
N GLY A 387 -11.64 2.07 -0.32
CA GLY A 387 -13.02 1.60 -0.47
C GLY A 387 -14.01 2.17 0.53
N ASN A 388 -13.55 2.90 1.55
CA ASN A 388 -14.40 3.52 2.56
C ASN A 388 -14.23 5.05 2.63
N VAL A 389 -13.57 5.65 1.62
CA VAL A 389 -13.31 7.09 1.57
C VAL A 389 -13.85 7.66 0.28
N LEU A 390 -14.68 8.70 0.40
CA LEU A 390 -15.28 9.42 -0.72
C LEU A 390 -15.04 10.92 -0.60
N ILE A 391 -14.87 11.57 -1.75
CA ILE A 391 -14.82 13.02 -1.85
C ILE A 391 -16.13 13.48 -2.48
N GLN A 392 -16.89 14.28 -1.75
CA GLN A 392 -18.09 14.94 -2.24
C GLN A 392 -17.71 16.31 -2.80
N TYR A 393 -18.07 16.58 -4.05
CA TYR A 393 -18.09 17.94 -4.60
C TYR A 393 -19.53 18.45 -4.52
N THR A 394 -19.73 19.57 -3.83
CA THR A 394 -21.07 20.08 -3.47
C THR A 394 -21.59 21.15 -4.44
N GLY A 395 -20.79 21.57 -5.42
CA GLY A 395 -21.06 22.74 -6.27
C GLY A 395 -20.60 24.07 -5.66
N SER A 396 -20.11 24.05 -4.42
CA SER A 396 -19.60 25.22 -3.69
C SER A 396 -18.35 24.92 -2.84
N GLY A 397 -17.82 23.71 -2.95
CA GLY A 397 -16.75 23.21 -2.10
C GLY A 397 -16.64 21.69 -2.16
N THR A 398 -15.85 21.15 -1.24
CA THR A 398 -15.66 19.71 -1.08
C THR A 398 -15.83 19.27 0.36
N VAL A 399 -16.24 18.01 0.55
CA VAL A 399 -16.22 17.33 1.84
C VAL A 399 -15.66 15.93 1.64
N VAL A 400 -14.65 15.57 2.42
CA VAL A 400 -14.10 14.22 2.49
C VAL A 400 -14.84 13.44 3.57
N TRP A 401 -15.24 12.22 3.25
CA TRP A 401 -15.99 11.34 4.12
C TRP A 401 -15.27 10.00 4.31
N VAL A 402 -15.31 9.47 5.52
CA VAL A 402 -14.87 8.12 5.86
C VAL A 402 -16.06 7.34 6.40
N ASN A 403 -16.36 6.18 5.83
CA ASN A 403 -17.31 5.24 6.42
C ASN A 403 -16.57 4.23 7.32
N PRO A 404 -16.80 4.22 8.64
CA PRO A 404 -16.09 3.30 9.52
C PRO A 404 -16.48 1.82 9.37
N ASP A 405 -17.73 1.52 8.97
CA ASP A 405 -18.21 0.15 8.77
C ASP A 405 -18.65 -0.03 7.31
N THR A 406 -17.84 -0.71 6.51
CA THR A 406 -18.08 -0.91 5.07
C THR A 406 -19.32 -1.78 4.76
N LYS A 407 -20.08 -2.23 5.77
CA LYS A 407 -21.28 -3.08 5.60
C LYS A 407 -22.34 -2.46 4.74
N ASN A 408 -22.51 -1.17 4.96
CA ASN A 408 -23.53 -0.34 4.33
C ASN A 408 -22.92 0.55 3.25
N GLU A 409 -21.69 0.26 2.81
CA GLU A 409 -21.10 0.89 1.64
C GLU A 409 -22.01 0.66 0.43
N LYS A 410 -22.21 1.69 -0.38
CA LYS A 410 -23.13 1.65 -1.53
C LYS A 410 -22.57 2.45 -2.70
N SER A 411 -22.91 2.01 -3.90
CA SER A 411 -22.37 2.61 -5.12
C SER A 411 -22.93 4.01 -5.36
N GLY A 412 -22.05 4.95 -5.72
CA GLY A 412 -22.43 6.30 -6.14
C GLY A 412 -23.09 7.18 -5.06
N ASP A 413 -23.02 6.80 -3.79
CA ASP A 413 -23.66 7.53 -2.69
C ASP A 413 -22.94 7.28 -1.35
N LEU A 414 -23.19 8.15 -0.36
CA LEU A 414 -22.55 8.08 0.95
C LEU A 414 -23.26 7.10 1.89
N ALA A 415 -22.52 6.16 2.46
CA ALA A 415 -23.00 5.26 3.49
C ALA A 415 -23.56 6.01 4.72
N SER A 416 -24.57 5.43 5.37
CA SER A 416 -25.12 6.01 6.60
C SER A 416 -24.09 5.93 7.74
N GLY A 417 -23.95 7.01 8.52
CA GLY A 417 -22.99 7.07 9.63
C GLY A 417 -21.55 7.39 9.22
N ALA A 418 -21.30 7.72 7.95
CA ALA A 418 -20.01 8.23 7.52
C ALA A 418 -19.64 9.54 8.23
N LEU A 419 -18.35 9.71 8.50
CA LEU A 419 -17.78 10.80 9.29
C LEU A 419 -17.06 11.77 8.37
N SER A 420 -17.30 13.07 8.57
CA SER A 420 -16.57 14.10 7.83
C SER A 420 -15.13 14.18 8.29
N CYS A 421 -14.21 14.36 7.33
CA CYS A 421 -12.80 14.65 7.59
C CYS A 421 -12.46 16.12 7.33
N GLY A 422 -13.41 16.93 6.86
CA GLY A 422 -13.20 18.30 6.40
C GLY A 422 -13.16 18.43 4.89
N ALA A 423 -12.67 19.56 4.39
CA ALA A 423 -12.60 19.85 2.96
C ALA A 423 -11.43 19.12 2.28
N PHE A 424 -11.59 18.76 1.01
CA PHE A 424 -10.49 18.24 0.21
C PHE A 424 -9.48 19.37 -0.07
N PRO A 425 -8.18 19.16 0.16
CA PRO A 425 -7.19 20.23 0.09
C PRO A 425 -7.06 20.83 -1.32
N GLY A 426 -6.98 22.17 -1.39
CA GLY A 426 -6.71 22.91 -2.62
C GLY A 426 -7.62 24.13 -2.82
N PRO A 427 -7.25 25.03 -3.75
CA PRO A 427 -8.07 26.16 -4.17
C PRO A 427 -9.39 25.72 -4.82
N ALA A 428 -10.30 26.66 -5.05
CA ALA A 428 -11.60 26.37 -5.66
C ALA A 428 -11.54 25.97 -7.14
N THR A 429 -10.45 26.30 -7.82
CA THR A 429 -10.21 25.96 -9.23
C THR A 429 -9.67 24.54 -9.37
N GLU A 430 -9.87 23.96 -10.55
CA GLU A 430 -9.26 22.68 -10.91
C GLU A 430 -7.74 22.78 -11.02
N GLY A 431 -7.04 21.74 -10.56
CA GLY A 431 -5.61 21.58 -10.76
C GLY A 431 -4.89 20.77 -9.69
N TRP A 432 -3.57 20.74 -9.85
CA TRP A 432 -2.63 20.19 -8.87
C TRP A 432 -2.43 21.13 -7.69
N ASN A 433 -2.48 20.56 -6.49
CA ASN A 433 -2.37 21.30 -5.24
C ASN A 433 -1.54 20.50 -4.25
N TYR A 434 -0.80 21.20 -3.41
CA TYR A 434 0.12 20.56 -2.46
C TYR A 434 -0.16 21.14 -1.06
N GLY A 435 -0.33 20.25 -0.10
CA GLY A 435 -0.50 20.60 1.30
C GLY A 435 0.83 20.83 2.00
N LEU A 436 0.80 21.60 3.07
CA LEU A 436 1.97 21.89 3.88
C LEU A 436 2.25 20.79 4.90
N TYR A 437 1.22 20.17 5.48
CA TYR A 437 1.37 19.14 6.53
C TYR A 437 0.22 18.12 6.50
N PRO A 438 0.43 16.88 6.95
CA PRO A 438 -0.65 15.93 7.18
C PRO A 438 -1.27 16.10 8.57
N LYS A 439 -2.56 15.74 8.69
CA LYS A 439 -3.29 15.64 9.97
C LYS A 439 -4.30 14.50 9.92
N THR A 440 -4.52 13.82 11.04
CA THR A 440 -5.56 12.78 11.15
C THR A 440 -6.90 13.37 11.58
N VAL A 441 -7.97 13.06 10.83
CA VAL A 441 -9.36 13.35 11.20
C VAL A 441 -10.21 12.14 10.85
N SER A 442 -11.02 11.64 11.79
CA SER A 442 -11.93 10.51 11.56
C SER A 442 -11.23 9.27 10.99
N GLY A 443 -9.98 9.04 11.39
CA GLY A 443 -9.15 7.91 10.98
C GLY A 443 -8.37 8.09 9.68
N LEU A 444 -8.62 9.16 8.92
CA LEU A 444 -7.90 9.47 7.68
C LEU A 444 -6.81 10.51 7.93
N MET A 445 -5.55 10.17 7.60
CA MET A 445 -4.45 11.13 7.60
C MET A 445 -4.32 11.78 6.22
N MET A 446 -4.81 13.02 6.10
CA MET A 446 -4.85 13.76 4.85
C MET A 446 -4.04 15.06 4.92
N GLN A 447 -3.65 15.57 3.75
CA GLN A 447 -2.92 16.82 3.63
C GLN A 447 -3.75 18.02 4.13
N GLN A 448 -3.08 19.07 4.59
CA GLN A 448 -3.65 20.30 5.12
C GLN A 448 -2.82 21.51 4.67
N GLY A 449 -3.45 22.69 4.66
CA GLY A 449 -2.82 23.93 4.20
C GLY A 449 -2.60 23.97 2.68
N THR A 450 -2.04 25.08 2.19
CA THR A 450 -1.77 25.32 0.77
C THR A 450 -0.43 26.05 0.60
N GLY A 451 0.13 26.04 -0.62
CA GLY A 451 1.39 26.74 -0.94
C GLY A 451 2.65 25.86 -0.87
N ALA A 452 2.50 24.54 -0.78
CA ALA A 452 3.58 23.59 -0.95
C ALA A 452 3.91 23.32 -2.44
N SER A 453 4.87 22.45 -2.71
CA SER A 453 5.21 21.96 -4.05
C SER A 453 5.81 20.56 -3.97
N THR A 454 6.32 20.02 -5.07
CA THR A 454 7.06 18.74 -5.10
C THR A 454 8.39 18.73 -4.34
N SER A 455 8.79 19.85 -3.74
CA SER A 455 10.07 19.99 -3.00
C SER A 455 9.95 20.61 -1.60
N VAL A 456 8.77 21.12 -1.24
CA VAL A 456 8.51 21.76 0.06
C VAL A 456 7.14 21.35 0.60
N GLY A 457 6.94 21.37 1.91
CA GLY A 457 5.70 20.88 2.53
C GLY A 457 5.63 19.35 2.51
N VAL A 458 4.50 18.78 2.08
CA VAL A 458 4.32 17.32 1.98
C VAL A 458 4.92 16.68 0.74
N CYS A 459 5.33 17.48 -0.25
CA CYS A 459 5.96 17.04 -1.51
C CYS A 459 5.09 16.22 -2.47
N ASP A 460 4.01 15.60 -2.01
CA ASP A 460 3.12 14.83 -2.88
C ASP A 460 1.84 15.65 -3.18
N GLY A 461 1.32 15.55 -4.40
CA GLY A 461 0.21 16.36 -4.90
C GLY A 461 -1.17 15.75 -4.67
N ASN A 462 -2.19 16.60 -4.67
CA ASN A 462 -3.58 16.19 -4.84
C ASN A 462 -4.13 16.83 -6.11
N TYR A 463 -4.79 16.04 -6.95
CA TYR A 463 -5.52 16.57 -8.09
C TYR A 463 -6.98 16.80 -7.70
N LYS A 464 -7.42 18.05 -7.79
CA LYS A 464 -8.77 18.50 -7.42
C LYS A 464 -9.48 19.04 -8.66
N VAL A 465 -10.78 18.76 -8.83
CA VAL A 465 -11.61 19.42 -9.86
C VAL A 465 -12.25 20.69 -9.31
N ALA A 466 -12.80 21.55 -10.18
CA ALA A 466 -13.40 22.81 -9.72
C ALA A 466 -14.52 22.57 -8.69
N ASP A 467 -14.57 23.39 -7.63
CA ASP A 467 -15.58 23.31 -6.56
C ASP A 467 -17.02 23.48 -7.07
N THR A 468 -17.20 24.09 -8.25
CA THR A 468 -18.48 24.19 -8.96
C THR A 468 -19.00 22.86 -9.48
N THR A 469 -18.18 21.81 -9.46
CA THR A 469 -18.59 20.45 -9.80
C THR A 469 -19.55 19.89 -8.75
N VAL A 470 -20.51 19.08 -9.18
CA VAL A 470 -21.38 18.30 -8.27
C VAL A 470 -21.14 16.82 -8.51
N GLY A 471 -20.98 16.07 -7.42
CA GLY A 471 -20.97 14.61 -7.45
C GLY A 471 -19.88 13.98 -6.59
N TRP A 472 -19.85 12.66 -6.61
CA TRP A 472 -18.92 11.85 -5.83
C TRP A 472 -17.67 11.51 -6.61
N ARG A 473 -16.53 11.50 -5.91
CA ARG A 473 -15.23 11.06 -6.43
C ARG A 473 -14.64 10.05 -5.46
N GLU A 474 -13.97 9.05 -6.03
CA GLU A 474 -13.21 8.08 -5.24
C GLU A 474 -11.85 8.67 -4.80
N TRP A 475 -11.26 8.06 -3.77
CA TRP A 475 -9.95 8.43 -3.26
C TRP A 475 -8.88 7.51 -3.87
N LEU A 476 -8.11 8.03 -4.83
CA LEU A 476 -7.03 7.31 -5.51
C LEU A 476 -5.67 7.68 -4.89
N SER A 477 -5.08 6.78 -4.11
CA SER A 477 -3.83 7.03 -3.38
C SER A 477 -2.58 6.57 -4.13
N LEU A 478 -1.40 7.02 -3.68
CA LEU A 478 -0.03 6.64 -4.08
C LEU A 478 0.48 7.16 -5.43
N GLY A 479 -0.39 7.31 -6.42
CA GLY A 479 0.01 7.63 -7.78
C GLY A 479 0.27 6.38 -8.63
N ASP A 480 0.31 6.56 -9.95
CA ASP A 480 0.62 5.52 -10.92
C ASP A 480 1.96 5.78 -11.64
N VAL A 481 2.29 4.92 -12.62
CA VAL A 481 3.57 4.96 -13.34
C VAL A 481 3.92 6.27 -14.07
N TRP A 482 3.00 7.23 -14.22
CA TRP A 482 3.24 8.49 -14.93
C TRP A 482 3.12 9.75 -14.07
N ASP A 483 2.89 9.64 -12.76
CA ASP A 483 2.67 10.80 -11.88
C ASP A 483 3.97 11.51 -11.46
N TRP A 484 5.13 10.84 -11.60
CA TRP A 484 6.46 11.32 -11.28
C TRP A 484 6.53 11.95 -9.87
N GLY A 485 7.10 13.15 -9.77
CA GLY A 485 7.28 13.87 -8.51
C GLY A 485 5.98 14.31 -7.83
N ASN A 486 4.81 14.12 -8.44
CA ASN A 486 3.54 14.39 -7.77
C ASN A 486 3.14 13.24 -6.84
N ALA A 487 3.54 12.01 -7.15
CA ALA A 487 3.12 10.79 -6.46
C ALA A 487 3.65 10.67 -5.02
N GLY A 488 3.39 9.55 -4.36
CA GLY A 488 3.92 9.24 -3.03
C GLY A 488 2.83 8.99 -1.98
N LEU A 489 3.24 8.78 -0.73
CA LEU A 489 2.33 8.39 0.35
C LEU A 489 1.19 9.38 0.58
N TRP A 490 1.39 10.68 0.32
CA TRP A 490 0.35 11.69 0.53
C TRP A 490 -0.50 11.96 -0.71
N TYR A 491 -0.17 11.37 -1.86
CA TYR A 491 -0.84 11.62 -3.12
C TYR A 491 -2.33 11.28 -3.10
N VAL A 492 -3.15 12.11 -3.74
CA VAL A 492 -4.57 11.80 -4.01
C VAL A 492 -5.04 12.33 -5.37
N ALA A 493 -5.49 11.45 -6.27
CA ALA A 493 -6.26 11.86 -7.45
C ALA A 493 -7.77 11.88 -7.12
N GLY A 494 -8.33 13.08 -6.94
CA GLY A 494 -9.71 13.32 -6.53
C GLY A 494 -10.64 13.75 -7.66
N ASN A 495 -10.36 13.36 -8.91
CA ASN A 495 -11.09 13.77 -10.12
C ASN A 495 -11.95 12.67 -10.77
N TYR A 496 -11.79 11.41 -10.38
CA TYR A 496 -12.52 10.29 -10.97
C TYR A 496 -13.78 9.91 -10.18
N GLY A 497 -14.88 9.66 -10.90
CA GLY A 497 -16.14 9.23 -10.30
C GLY A 497 -16.02 7.85 -9.63
N THR A 498 -16.90 7.54 -8.69
CA THR A 498 -16.81 6.35 -7.82
C THR A 498 -16.86 5.00 -8.53
N GLY A 499 -17.37 4.97 -9.75
CA GLY A 499 -17.45 3.76 -10.58
C GLY A 499 -16.37 3.68 -11.67
N VAL A 500 -15.47 4.67 -11.79
CA VAL A 500 -14.46 4.68 -12.86
C VAL A 500 -13.41 3.64 -12.56
N ALA A 501 -13.11 2.79 -13.54
CA ALA A 501 -12.00 1.83 -13.45
C ALA A 501 -11.09 1.97 -14.68
N ARG A 502 -9.78 1.80 -14.48
CA ARG A 502 -8.75 1.88 -15.54
C ARG A 502 -7.64 0.86 -15.30
N TRP A 503 -6.76 0.69 -16.28
CA TRP A 503 -5.65 -0.28 -16.25
C TRP A 503 -4.68 -0.08 -15.08
N ASN A 504 -4.62 1.15 -14.55
CA ASN A 504 -3.81 1.60 -13.42
C ASN A 504 -4.64 1.85 -12.15
N PHE A 505 -5.89 1.37 -12.08
CA PHE A 505 -6.72 1.49 -10.88
C PHE A 505 -6.76 0.13 -10.19
N GLY A 506 -6.18 0.04 -9.01
CA GLY A 506 -6.14 -1.15 -8.17
C GLY A 506 -6.50 -0.81 -6.72
N SER A 507 -6.17 -1.73 -5.81
CA SER A 507 -6.28 -1.50 -4.36
C SER A 507 -5.49 -2.59 -3.63
N ARG A 508 -5.78 -2.80 -2.35
CA ARG A 508 -5.39 -3.93 -1.52
C ARG A 508 -6.61 -4.41 -0.73
N ARG A 509 -6.53 -5.61 -0.17
CA ARG A 509 -7.55 -6.09 0.78
C ARG A 509 -7.40 -5.39 2.11
N SER A 510 -8.49 -5.32 2.87
CA SER A 510 -8.51 -4.77 4.22
C SER A 510 -9.28 -5.66 5.18
N ALA A 511 -8.64 -6.04 6.28
CA ALA A 511 -9.29 -6.68 7.42
C ALA A 511 -9.92 -5.66 8.38
N ASN A 512 -9.80 -4.36 8.08
CA ASN A 512 -10.10 -3.26 9.00
C ASN A 512 -11.38 -2.49 8.62
N GLY A 513 -12.10 -2.92 7.58
CA GLY A 513 -13.33 -2.27 7.10
C GLY A 513 -14.54 -2.40 8.03
N ARG A 514 -14.48 -3.31 9.01
CA ARG A 514 -15.48 -3.44 10.08
C ARG A 514 -15.06 -2.65 11.31
N SER A 515 -15.50 -1.41 11.44
CA SER A 515 -15.20 -0.60 12.62
C SER A 515 -16.36 0.29 13.06
N ARG A 516 -16.38 0.63 14.35
CA ARG A 516 -17.20 1.74 14.87
C ARG A 516 -16.60 3.13 14.67
N GLY A 517 -15.39 3.22 14.09
CA GLY A 517 -14.64 4.47 13.93
C GLY A 517 -13.64 4.73 15.06
N GLU A 518 -13.12 5.96 15.12
CA GLU A 518 -12.27 6.40 16.24
C GLU A 518 -13.11 6.37 17.52
N ALA A 519 -12.72 5.51 18.47
CA ALA A 519 -13.32 5.53 19.79
C ALA A 519 -12.78 6.74 20.56
N ALA A 520 -13.70 7.55 21.09
CA ALA A 520 -13.44 8.74 21.90
C ALA A 520 -12.56 8.45 23.12
#